data_AF-A0A8B9JCR7-F1
#
_entry.id   AF-A0A8B9JCR7-F1
#
_cell.length_a   1.000
_cell.length_b   1.000
_cell.length_c   1.000
_cell.angle_alpha   90.00
_cell.angle_beta   90.00
_cell.angle_gamma   90.00
#
_symmetry.space_group_name_H-M   'P 1'
#
loop_
_entity.id
_entity.type
_entity.pdbx_description
1 polymer ?
#
loop_
_entity_poly.entity_id
_entity_poly.type
_entity_poly.pdbx_seq_one_letter_code
_entity_poly.pdbx_strand_id
1 'polypeptide(L)'
;MANTIHCFTCYFGKYLLNQTGNPKAGDNVTIICDSDSPLRLNISGASLNQVEKHGSSVSVNLPSIQLRDSGLYHCEARNAFGSKRSSVNVTVRAPPMNSTVLVYPSTQVMEAQNITIHCSTVSFPPARLFHLKLLNLYEYELVFFALFEV
;
A
#
# COMPACT_ATOMS: atom_id res chain seq x y z
N MET A 1 -52.55 4.30 15.94
CA MET A 1 -51.36 3.47 16.27
C MET A 1 -50.38 3.63 15.11
N ALA A 2 -49.47 4.60 15.23
CA ALA A 2 -48.50 4.91 14.18
C ALA A 2 -47.29 3.97 14.33
N ASN A 3 -47.02 3.19 13.29
CA ASN A 3 -45.88 2.29 13.23
C ASN A 3 -44.60 3.11 13.11
N THR A 4 -43.90 3.28 14.23
CA THR A 4 -42.56 3.86 14.27
C THR A 4 -41.58 2.90 13.60
N ILE A 5 -41.34 3.07 12.30
CA ILE A 5 -40.21 2.45 11.62
C ILE A 5 -38.96 3.19 12.13
N HIS A 6 -38.33 2.63 13.18
CA HIS A 6 -36.98 3.04 13.56
C HIS A 6 -36.04 2.67 12.42
N CYS A 7 -35.78 3.63 11.54
CA CYS A 7 -34.86 3.46 10.44
C CYS A 7 -33.44 3.37 11.01
N PHE A 8 -32.98 2.15 11.26
CA PHE A 8 -31.63 1.87 11.78
C PHE A 8 -30.53 2.43 10.87
N THR A 9 -30.84 2.74 9.61
CA THR A 9 -29.92 3.38 8.64
C THR A 9 -29.93 4.92 8.71
N CYS A 10 -30.93 5.58 9.30
CA CYS A 10 -30.98 7.04 9.44
C CYS A 10 -30.03 7.57 10.53
N TYR A 11 -29.78 6.80 11.59
CA TYR A 11 -28.94 7.24 12.71
C TYR A 11 -27.43 7.29 12.40
N PHE A 12 -27.00 6.71 11.28
CA PHE A 12 -25.58 6.57 10.96
C PHE A 12 -25.11 7.45 9.79
N GLY A 13 -25.98 8.28 9.19
CA GLY A 13 -25.61 9.20 8.10
C GLY A 13 -24.99 8.51 6.86
N LYS A 14 -24.55 9.31 5.87
CA LYS A 14 -23.60 8.84 4.86
C LYS A 14 -22.19 9.05 5.42
N TYR A 15 -21.52 7.98 5.84
CA TYR A 15 -20.12 8.07 6.22
C TYR A 15 -19.23 7.73 5.02
N LEU A 16 -18.32 8.64 4.70
CA LEU A 16 -17.43 8.52 3.55
C LEU A 16 -16.03 8.24 4.06
N LEU A 17 -15.40 7.20 3.49
CA LEU A 17 -13.96 7.04 3.58
C LEU A 17 -13.36 7.58 2.28
N ASN A 18 -12.83 8.79 2.33
CA ASN A 18 -12.33 9.43 1.11
C ASN A 18 -10.86 9.07 0.90
N GLN A 19 -10.61 8.10 0.03
CA GLN A 19 -9.30 7.82 -0.56
C GLN A 19 -9.47 7.80 -2.08
N THR A 20 -9.03 8.85 -2.76
CA THR A 20 -9.02 8.91 -4.22
C THR A 20 -7.68 8.42 -4.75
N GLY A 21 -7.66 7.21 -5.29
CA GLY A 21 -6.58 6.75 -6.17
C GLY A 21 -5.69 5.64 -5.62
N ASN A 22 -4.66 5.33 -6.41
CA ASN A 22 -3.61 4.36 -6.07
C ASN A 22 -2.36 5.16 -5.67
N PRO A 23 -2.14 5.45 -4.36
CA PRO A 23 -1.01 6.26 -3.93
C PRO A 23 0.33 5.59 -4.27
N LYS A 24 1.34 6.39 -4.57
CA LYS A 24 2.71 5.92 -4.74
C LYS A 24 3.48 6.04 -3.43
N ALA A 25 4.47 5.19 -3.23
CA ALA A 25 5.34 5.30 -2.07
C ALA A 25 6.03 6.67 -2.06
N GLY A 26 6.00 7.34 -0.90
CA GLY A 26 6.47 8.72 -0.73
C GLY A 26 5.37 9.79 -0.83
N ASP A 27 4.16 9.44 -1.28
CA ASP A 27 3.03 10.37 -1.28
C ASP A 27 2.56 10.70 0.14
N ASN A 28 1.98 11.88 0.33
CA ASN A 28 1.29 12.25 1.56
C ASN A 28 -0.20 11.96 1.41
N VAL A 29 -0.69 11.02 2.22
CA VAL A 29 -2.08 10.54 2.13
C VAL A 29 -2.80 10.83 3.44
N THR A 30 -4.04 11.31 3.36
CA THR A 30 -4.89 11.51 4.53
C THR A 30 -6.15 10.67 4.38
N ILE A 31 -6.39 9.76 5.32
CA ILE A 31 -7.59 8.92 5.40
C ILE A 31 -8.61 9.61 6.27
N ILE A 32 -9.74 10.01 5.68
CA ILE A 32 -10.76 10.77 6.38
C ILE A 32 -12.00 9.89 6.57
N CYS A 33 -12.44 9.82 7.81
CA CYS A 33 -13.70 9.29 8.29
C CYS A 33 -14.60 10.46 8.66
N ASP A 34 -15.68 10.68 7.91
CA ASP A 34 -16.59 11.79 8.18
C ASP A 34 -18.03 11.33 8.40
N SER A 35 -18.80 12.11 9.16
CA SER A 35 -20.19 11.82 9.50
C SER A 35 -21.03 13.09 9.59
N ASP A 36 -22.16 13.11 8.88
CA ASP A 36 -23.18 14.17 8.94
C ASP A 36 -23.91 14.26 10.30
N SER A 37 -23.66 13.30 11.19
CA SER A 37 -24.26 13.23 12.53
C SER A 37 -23.18 13.27 13.61
N PRO A 38 -23.49 13.79 14.81
CA PRO A 38 -22.57 13.84 15.96
C PRO A 38 -22.38 12.45 16.57
N LEU A 39 -21.70 11.58 15.84
CA LEU A 39 -21.41 10.19 16.21
C LEU A 39 -20.01 10.07 16.78
N ARG A 40 -19.79 9.06 17.63
CA ARG A 40 -18.43 8.70 18.04
C ARG A 40 -17.80 7.91 16.90
N LEU A 41 -16.86 8.53 16.21
CA LEU A 41 -16.08 7.89 15.15
C LEU A 41 -14.80 7.26 15.71
N ASN A 42 -14.47 6.10 15.17
CA ASN A 42 -13.21 5.42 15.43
C ASN A 42 -12.63 4.89 14.11
N ILE A 43 -11.32 5.02 13.95
CA ILE A 43 -10.60 4.51 12.78
C ILE A 43 -9.65 3.39 13.23
N SER A 44 -9.59 2.33 12.44
CA SER A 44 -8.62 1.24 12.62
C SER A 44 -8.07 0.77 11.27
N GLY A 45 -6.89 0.16 11.23
CA GLY A 45 -6.29 -0.26 9.96
C GLY A 45 -4.82 -0.62 10.06
N ALA A 46 -4.16 -0.71 8.90
CA ALA A 46 -2.77 -1.13 8.78
C ALA A 46 -1.78 -0.15 9.43
N SER A 47 -2.01 1.16 9.33
CA SER A 47 -1.11 2.20 9.84
C SER A 47 -1.90 3.36 10.45
N LEU A 48 -1.65 3.70 11.72
CA LEU A 48 -2.43 4.71 12.48
C LEU A 48 -1.52 5.71 13.21
N ASN A 49 -0.39 6.07 12.60
CA ASN A 49 0.68 6.80 13.29
C ASN A 49 0.28 8.22 13.73
N GLN A 50 -0.58 8.90 12.96
CA GLN A 50 -1.02 10.26 13.26
C GLN A 50 -2.53 10.37 13.08
N VAL A 51 -3.28 10.00 14.13
CA VAL A 51 -4.75 10.10 14.15
C VAL A 51 -5.18 11.44 14.75
N GLU A 52 -6.01 12.17 14.02
CA GLU A 52 -6.57 13.45 14.44
C GLU A 52 -8.10 13.32 14.52
N LYS A 53 -8.70 13.90 15.57
CA LYS A 53 -10.16 13.89 15.77
C LYS A 53 -10.66 15.32 15.81
N HIS A 54 -11.61 15.64 14.93
CA HIS A 54 -12.21 16.96 14.86
C HIS A 54 -13.73 16.87 14.72
N GLY A 55 -14.45 17.11 15.81
CA GLY A 55 -15.91 17.04 15.85
C GLY A 55 -16.44 15.67 15.41
N SER A 56 -17.24 15.66 14.34
CA SER A 56 -17.79 14.45 13.71
C SER A 56 -16.86 13.83 12.65
N SER A 57 -15.58 14.21 12.62
CA SER A 57 -14.60 13.75 11.65
C SER A 57 -13.36 13.18 12.35
N VAL A 58 -12.79 12.12 11.79
CA VAL A 58 -11.54 11.50 12.24
C VAL A 58 -10.65 11.31 11.03
N SER A 59 -9.42 11.79 11.09
CA SER A 59 -8.45 11.63 10.01
C SER A 59 -7.21 10.88 10.48
N VAL A 60 -6.57 10.17 9.56
CA VAL A 60 -5.24 9.60 9.75
C VAL A 60 -4.32 10.18 8.69
N ASN A 61 -3.28 10.87 9.14
CA ASN A 61 -2.27 11.39 8.25
C ASN A 61 -1.14 10.36 8.09
N LEU A 62 -0.81 10.04 6.84
CA LEU A 62 0.25 9.11 6.45
C LEU A 62 1.25 9.89 5.57
N PRO A 63 2.17 10.65 6.18
CA PRO A 63 3.21 11.33 5.44
C PRO A 63 4.22 10.32 4.88
N SER A 64 4.65 10.51 3.63
CA SER A 64 5.59 9.61 2.96
C SER A 64 5.18 8.14 3.08
N ILE A 65 3.98 7.83 2.56
CA ILE A 65 3.36 6.50 2.68
C ILE A 65 4.24 5.41 2.06
N GLN A 66 4.25 4.21 2.63
CA GLN A 66 5.10 3.10 2.19
C GLN A 66 4.28 1.85 1.86
N LEU A 67 4.89 0.88 1.17
CA LEU A 67 4.21 -0.38 0.82
C LEU A 67 3.58 -1.07 2.03
N ARG A 68 4.23 -1.02 3.20
CA ARG A 68 3.73 -1.59 4.46
C ARG A 68 2.46 -0.92 5.00
N ASP A 69 2.17 0.31 4.58
CA ASP A 69 0.96 1.02 4.98
C ASP A 69 -0.26 0.61 4.13
N SER A 70 -0.05 -0.24 3.10
CA SER A 70 -1.13 -0.85 2.35
C SER A 70 -1.95 -1.79 3.23
N GLY A 71 -3.26 -1.76 3.06
CA GLY A 71 -4.16 -2.64 3.78
C GLY A 71 -5.56 -2.07 3.92
N LEU A 72 -6.38 -2.78 4.69
CA LEU A 72 -7.76 -2.41 4.91
C LEU A 72 -7.85 -1.40 6.06
N TYR A 73 -8.48 -0.26 5.79
CA TYR A 73 -8.77 0.78 6.77
C TYR A 73 -10.27 0.80 7.03
N HIS A 74 -10.63 0.85 8.31
CA HIS A 74 -11.97 0.76 8.81
C HIS A 74 -12.38 2.03 9.52
N CYS A 75 -13.61 2.46 9.25
CA CYS A 75 -14.27 3.51 9.98
C CYS A 75 -15.45 2.94 10.73
N GLU A 76 -15.50 3.09 12.05
CA GLU A 76 -16.63 2.66 12.86
C GLU A 76 -17.32 3.87 13.50
N ALA A 77 -18.59 4.05 13.17
CA ALA A 77 -19.45 5.03 13.81
C ALA A 77 -20.29 4.33 14.89
N ARG A 78 -20.27 4.86 16.11
CA ARG A 78 -21.00 4.29 17.25
C ARG A 78 -21.90 5.33 17.93
N ASN A 79 -23.12 4.91 18.23
CA ASN A 79 -24.08 5.64 19.06
C ASN A 79 -24.70 4.70 20.11
N ALA A 80 -25.70 5.19 20.87
CA ALA A 80 -26.38 4.42 21.90
C ALA A 80 -27.19 3.22 21.35
N PHE A 81 -27.52 3.24 20.06
CA PHE A 81 -28.37 2.24 19.41
C PHE A 81 -27.58 1.18 18.64
N GLY A 82 -26.26 1.36 18.45
CA GLY A 82 -25.39 0.39 17.80
C GLY A 82 -24.13 0.99 17.20
N SER A 83 -23.46 0.21 16.36
CA SER A 83 -22.34 0.67 15.53
C SER A 83 -22.47 0.22 14.07
N LYS A 84 -21.87 0.99 13.17
CA LYS A 84 -21.79 0.66 11.74
C LYS A 84 -20.39 0.94 11.22
N ARG A 85 -19.93 0.10 10.29
CA ARG A 85 -18.56 0.13 9.77
C ARG A 85 -18.51 0.43 8.27
N SER A 86 -17.51 1.22 7.87
CA SER A 86 -17.04 1.39 6.49
C SER A 86 -15.64 0.83 6.33
N SER A 87 -15.24 0.55 5.10
CA SER A 87 -13.85 0.17 4.82
C SER A 87 -13.39 0.64 3.45
N VAL A 88 -12.09 0.97 3.35
CA VAL A 88 -11.38 1.09 2.07
C VAL A 88 -10.12 0.25 2.12
N ASN A 89 -9.76 -0.34 0.98
CA ASN A 89 -8.46 -0.96 0.82
C ASN A 89 -7.49 0.06 0.21
N VAL A 90 -6.47 0.45 0.95
CA VAL A 90 -5.39 1.32 0.44
C VAL A 90 -4.32 0.42 -0.16
N THR A 91 -4.01 0.63 -1.43
CA THR A 91 -2.97 -0.10 -2.14
C THR A 91 -1.89 0.87 -2.60
N VAL A 92 -0.75 0.85 -1.92
CA VAL A 92 0.39 1.70 -2.24
C VAL A 92 1.20 1.03 -3.35
N ARG A 93 1.52 1.79 -4.39
CA ARG A 93 2.37 1.34 -5.50
C ARG A 93 3.79 1.84 -5.30
N ALA A 94 4.76 1.04 -5.69
CA ALA A 94 6.14 1.47 -5.70
C ALA A 94 6.86 0.85 -6.90
N PRO A 95 7.72 1.63 -7.59
CA PRO A 95 8.63 1.05 -8.55
C PRO A 95 9.60 0.07 -7.86
N PRO A 96 10.28 -0.78 -8.64
CA PRO A 96 11.38 -1.61 -8.17
C PRO A 96 12.39 -0.78 -7.37
N MET A 97 12.60 -1.16 -6.12
CA MET A 97 13.53 -0.53 -5.19
C MET A 97 14.28 -1.60 -4.39
N ASN A 98 15.41 -1.20 -3.80
CA ASN A 98 16.28 -2.09 -3.04
C ASN A 98 16.68 -3.35 -3.83
N SER A 99 16.93 -3.17 -5.13
CA SER A 99 17.29 -4.26 -6.03
C SER A 99 18.68 -4.79 -5.73
N THR A 100 18.82 -6.11 -5.65
CA THR A 100 20.12 -6.77 -5.46
C THR A 100 20.36 -7.82 -6.52
N VAL A 101 21.64 -7.99 -6.88
CA VAL A 101 22.11 -9.01 -7.80
C VAL A 101 23.25 -9.76 -7.11
N LEU A 102 23.10 -11.07 -7.01
CA LEU A 102 24.09 -11.96 -6.43
C LEU A 102 24.52 -12.97 -7.49
N VAL A 103 25.82 -13.14 -7.66
CA VAL A 103 26.42 -14.08 -8.61
C VAL A 103 27.21 -15.11 -7.82
N TYR A 104 26.86 -16.38 -7.99
CA TYR A 104 27.52 -17.51 -7.36
C TYR A 104 28.21 -18.40 -8.41
N PRO A 105 29.45 -18.87 -8.16
CA PRO A 105 30.26 -18.67 -6.94
C PRO A 105 30.98 -17.32 -6.89
N SER A 106 31.23 -16.70 -8.03
CA SER A 106 31.96 -15.44 -8.15
C SER A 106 31.62 -14.74 -9.46
N THR A 107 31.95 -13.45 -9.56
CA THR A 107 31.82 -12.66 -10.79
C THR A 107 32.87 -13.01 -11.85
N GLN A 108 33.98 -13.63 -11.44
CA GLN A 108 35.02 -14.17 -12.32
C GLN A 108 35.02 -15.69 -12.19
N VAL A 109 34.81 -16.39 -13.30
CA VAL A 109 34.74 -17.85 -13.37
C VAL A 109 35.51 -18.36 -14.57
N MET A 110 35.89 -19.64 -14.55
CA MET A 110 36.56 -20.26 -15.68
C MET A 110 35.57 -20.63 -16.79
N GLU A 111 36.08 -20.80 -18.00
CA GLU A 111 35.28 -21.31 -19.11
C GLU A 111 34.63 -22.65 -18.75
N ALA A 112 33.39 -22.87 -19.22
CA ALA A 112 32.56 -24.03 -18.92
C ALA A 112 32.14 -24.21 -17.45
N GLN A 113 32.42 -23.23 -16.58
CA GLN A 113 31.90 -23.22 -15.21
C GLN A 113 30.46 -22.69 -15.17
N ASN A 114 29.58 -23.42 -14.48
CA ASN A 114 28.21 -22.98 -14.27
C ASN A 114 28.16 -21.87 -13.22
N ILE A 115 27.37 -20.84 -13.51
CA ILE A 115 27.06 -19.76 -12.57
C ILE A 115 25.57 -19.70 -12.28
N THR A 116 25.23 -19.25 -11.08
CA THR A 116 23.87 -18.92 -10.69
C THR A 116 23.78 -17.43 -10.43
N ILE A 117 22.83 -16.77 -11.09
CA ILE A 117 22.53 -15.36 -10.89
C ILE A 117 21.19 -15.27 -10.17
N HIS A 118 21.19 -14.61 -9.02
CA HIS A 118 20.00 -14.37 -8.23
C HIS A 118 19.72 -12.87 -8.19
N CYS A 119 18.52 -12.48 -8.63
CA CYS A 119 18.07 -11.09 -8.63
C CYS A 119 16.85 -10.96 -7.71
N SER A 120 16.85 -9.95 -6.86
CA SER A 120 15.71 -9.62 -6.00
C SER A 120 15.42 -8.12 -6.02
N THR A 121 14.16 -7.75 -5.84
CA THR A 121 13.71 -6.36 -5.73
C THR A 121 12.43 -6.28 -4.93
N VAL A 122 12.12 -5.10 -4.40
CA VAL A 122 10.85 -4.79 -3.74
C VAL A 122 10.04 -3.90 -4.67
N SER A 123 8.83 -4.32 -5.05
CA SER A 123 7.94 -3.55 -5.95
C SER A 123 6.47 -3.91 -5.73
N PHE A 124 5.59 -2.97 -6.06
CA PHE A 124 4.17 -3.24 -6.23
C PHE A 124 3.57 -2.38 -7.36
N PRO A 125 2.96 -2.96 -8.40
CA PRO A 125 2.77 -4.40 -8.63
C PRO A 125 4.10 -5.16 -8.80
N PRO A 126 4.10 -6.50 -8.70
CA PRO A 126 5.31 -7.30 -8.83
C PRO A 126 6.04 -7.02 -10.14
N ALA A 127 7.32 -6.65 -10.06
CA ALA A 127 8.15 -6.38 -11.22
C ALA A 127 8.43 -7.64 -12.04
N ARG A 128 8.53 -7.47 -13.36
CA ARG A 128 9.07 -8.51 -14.26
C ARG A 128 10.59 -8.42 -14.29
N LEU A 129 11.24 -9.57 -14.09
CA LEU A 129 12.69 -9.73 -14.09
C LEU A 129 13.15 -10.27 -15.45
N PHE A 130 14.11 -9.58 -16.07
CA PHE A 130 14.77 -10.05 -17.29
C PHE A 130 16.27 -10.18 -17.06
N HIS A 131 16.84 -11.32 -17.45
CA HIS A 131 18.29 -11.52 -17.51
C HIS A 131 18.78 -11.18 -18.92
N LEU A 132 19.56 -10.11 -19.03
CA LEU A 132 20.25 -9.76 -20.28
C LEU A 132 21.70 -10.21 -20.20
N LYS A 133 22.17 -10.92 -21.23
CA LYS A 133 23.58 -11.29 -21.42
C LYS A 133 24.14 -10.39 -22.51
N LEU A 134 25.02 -9.46 -22.14
CA LEU A 134 25.78 -8.66 -23.10
C LEU A 134 27.21 -9.22 -23.20
N LEU A 135 27.70 -9.37 -24.42
CA LEU A 135 29.08 -9.70 -24.72
C LEU A 135 29.86 -8.38 -24.82
N ASN A 136 30.75 -8.11 -23.88
CA ASN A 136 31.72 -7.04 -24.05
C ASN A 136 32.77 -7.50 -25.06
N LEU A 137 32.61 -7.12 -26.33
CA LEU A 137 33.49 -7.54 -27.43
C LEU A 137 34.93 -7.00 -27.30
N TYR A 138 35.18 -6.04 -26.41
CA TYR A 138 36.51 -5.49 -26.17
C TYR A 138 37.29 -6.26 -25.09
N GLU A 139 36.60 -6.92 -24.16
CA GLU A 139 37.22 -7.63 -23.03
C GLU A 139 36.84 -9.11 -22.94
N TYR A 140 36.02 -9.62 -23.88
CA TYR A 140 35.43 -10.97 -23.84
C TYR A 140 34.67 -11.27 -22.52
N GLU A 141 34.25 -10.24 -21.79
CA GLU A 141 33.50 -10.38 -20.53
C GLU A 141 31.99 -10.49 -20.76
N LEU A 142 31.33 -11.24 -19.87
CA LEU A 142 29.88 -11.34 -19.81
C LEU A 142 29.32 -10.32 -18.82
N VAL A 143 28.52 -9.37 -19.31
CA VAL A 143 27.85 -8.40 -18.45
C VAL A 143 26.38 -8.79 -18.35
N PHE A 144 25.91 -9.01 -17.11
CA PHE A 144 24.52 -9.32 -16.81
C PHE A 144 23.79 -8.11 -16.25
N PHE A 145 22.64 -7.79 -16.84
CA PHE A 145 21.75 -6.74 -16.32
C PHE A 145 20.41 -7.34 -15.92
N ALA A 146 19.92 -6.92 -14.77
CA ALA A 146 18.54 -7.13 -14.35
C ALA A 146 17.73 -5.87 -14.69
N LEU A 147 16.78 -6.00 -15.62
CA LEU A 147 15.78 -4.96 -15.87
C LEU A 147 14.52 -5.28 -15.10
N PHE A 148 13.87 -4.24 -14.57
CA PHE A 148 12.64 -4.33 -13.81
C PHE A 148 11.56 -3.48 -14.50
N GLU A 149 10.53 -4.13 -15.05
CA GLU A 149 9.37 -3.44 -15.63
C GLU A 149 8.12 -3.60 -14.73
N VAL A 150 7.28 -2.57 -14.71
CA VAL A 150 6.03 -2.48 -13.93
C VAL A 150 4.82 -2.52 -14.85
#